data_AF-A0A9D1VCS4-F1
#
_entry.id   AF-A0A9D1VCS4-F1
#
_cell.length_a   1.000
_cell.length_b   1.000
_cell.length_c   1.000
_cell.angle_alpha   90.00
_cell.angle_beta   90.00
_cell.angle_gamma   90.00
#
_symmetry.space_group_name_H-M   'P 1'
#
loop_
_entity.id
_entity.type
_entity.pdbx_description
1 polymer ?
#
loop_
_entity_poly.entity_id
_entity_poly.type
_entity_poly.pdbx_seq_one_letter_code
_entity_poly.pdbx_strand_id
1 'polypeptide(L)'
;MDNIFSDMAQMMDALTEPFGDYAPRRRHLLADYKDKEGQDYHQELMTWHSPNATDKALVESIKAEVARMGFTLSALAEYQDGGKVAALYIAPGYLEETAKDLGRPIPKDIPAALEAAGLHPVNLEELKHGG
;
A
#
# COMPACT_ATOMS: atom_id res chain seq x y z
N MET A 1 10.55 -11.66 19.87
CA MET A 1 10.79 -11.26 18.48
C MET A 1 11.33 -9.87 18.55
N ASP A 2 12.61 -9.69 18.26
CA ASP A 2 13.21 -8.37 18.14
C ASP A 2 12.55 -7.71 16.94
N ASN A 3 11.78 -6.65 17.21
CA ASN A 3 10.99 -6.00 16.19
C ASN A 3 11.92 -5.01 15.48
N ILE A 4 12.68 -5.49 14.49
CA ILE A 4 13.66 -4.70 13.73
C ILE A 4 13.05 -3.39 13.22
N PHE A 5 11.76 -3.42 12.86
CA PHE A 5 11.00 -2.22 12.50
C PHE A 5 10.82 -1.24 13.66
N SER A 6 10.66 -1.73 14.90
CA SER A 6 10.58 -0.90 16.10
C SER A 6 11.89 -0.19 16.39
N ASP A 7 13.03 -0.88 16.30
CA ASP A 7 14.34 -0.29 16.62
C ASP A 7 14.76 0.73 15.56
N MET A 8 14.58 0.39 14.28
CA MET A 8 14.81 1.31 13.17
C MET A 8 13.87 2.52 13.27
N ALA A 9 12.60 2.30 13.64
CA ALA A 9 11.66 3.39 13.77
C ALA A 9 12.00 4.32 14.93
N GLN A 10 12.38 3.79 16.09
CA GLN A 10 12.84 4.60 17.21
C GLN A 10 14.08 5.42 16.85
N MET A 11 15.05 4.83 16.14
CA MET A 11 16.22 5.54 15.65
C MET A 11 15.84 6.68 14.70
N MET A 12 14.97 6.41 13.72
CA MET A 12 14.53 7.41 12.75
C MET A 12 13.70 8.52 13.40
N ASP A 13 12.85 8.19 14.36
CA ASP A 13 12.06 9.16 15.11
C ASP A 13 13.00 10.10 15.90
N ALA A 14 14.03 9.57 16.57
CA ALA A 14 15.03 10.38 17.26
C ALA A 14 15.88 11.25 16.31
N LEU A 15 16.20 10.75 15.11
CA LEU A 15 16.95 11.51 14.09
C LEU A 15 16.13 12.64 13.47
N THR A 16 14.81 12.48 13.39
CA THR A 16 13.91 13.42 12.71
C THR A 16 13.17 14.35 13.66
N GLU A 17 13.15 14.07 14.96
CA GLU A 17 12.57 14.92 16.01
C GLU A 17 13.00 16.40 15.90
N PRO A 18 14.29 16.75 15.66
CA PRO A 18 14.70 18.16 15.55
C PRO A 18 14.07 18.93 14.39
N PHE A 19 13.48 18.23 13.41
CA PHE A 19 12.83 18.87 12.26
C PHE A 19 11.40 19.36 12.55
N GLY A 20 10.82 19.00 13.70
CA GLY A 20 9.48 19.44 14.10
C GLY A 20 8.45 19.15 13.01
N ASP A 21 7.72 20.17 12.57
CA ASP A 21 6.68 20.05 11.53
C ASP A 21 7.23 19.63 10.14
N TYR A 22 8.53 19.70 9.93
CA TYR A 22 9.20 19.24 8.71
C TYR A 22 9.66 17.78 8.80
N ALA A 23 9.48 17.11 9.94
CA ALA A 23 9.86 15.72 10.11
C ALA A 23 9.12 14.82 9.10
N PRO A 24 9.84 13.89 8.44
CA PRO A 24 9.21 12.89 7.60
C PRO A 24 8.14 12.09 8.34
N ARG A 25 6.98 11.90 7.71
CA ARG A 25 5.93 11.04 8.23
C ARG A 25 6.33 9.57 8.02
N ARG A 26 6.37 8.82 9.12
CA ARG A 26 6.46 7.36 9.11
C ARG A 26 5.17 6.76 8.55
N ARG A 27 5.28 5.83 7.61
CA ARG A 27 4.18 5.09 6.99
C ARG A 27 4.48 3.59 7.12
N HIS A 28 3.55 2.85 7.71
CA HIS A 28 3.64 1.40 7.87
C HIS A 28 2.74 0.74 6.83
N LEU A 29 3.35 0.04 5.87
CA LEU A 29 2.70 -0.42 4.66
C LEU A 29 2.73 -1.94 4.53
N LEU A 30 1.72 -2.47 3.84
CA LEU A 30 1.72 -3.81 3.28
C LEU A 30 1.68 -3.70 1.76
N ALA A 31 2.66 -4.31 1.10
CA ALA A 31 2.77 -4.35 -0.34
C ALA A 31 2.60 -5.78 -0.85
N ASP A 32 1.69 -5.95 -1.78
CA ASP A 32 1.59 -7.16 -2.59
C ASP A 32 2.18 -6.88 -3.96
N TYR A 33 3.05 -7.77 -4.44
CA TYR A 33 3.65 -7.65 -5.75
C TYR A 33 3.81 -9.00 -6.42
N LYS A 34 3.82 -8.99 -7.75
CA LYS A 34 4.02 -10.16 -8.59
C LYS A 34 5.39 -10.14 -9.23
N ASP A 35 6.05 -11.29 -9.31
CA ASP A 35 7.23 -11.43 -10.16
C ASP A 35 6.86 -11.60 -11.64
N LYS A 36 7.88 -11.70 -12.49
CA LYS A 36 7.74 -11.91 -13.93
C LYS A 36 7.01 -13.21 -14.32
N GLU A 37 6.93 -14.19 -13.41
CA GLU A 37 6.27 -15.48 -13.62
C GLU A 37 4.81 -15.44 -13.12
N GLY A 38 4.39 -14.32 -12.51
CA GLY A 38 3.06 -14.10 -11.97
C GLY A 38 2.90 -14.60 -10.53
N GLN A 39 3.97 -15.04 -9.89
CA GLN A 39 3.96 -15.50 -8.50
C GLN A 39 3.77 -14.32 -7.55
N ASP A 40 2.85 -14.46 -6.60
CA ASP A 40 2.57 -13.47 -5.57
C ASP A 40 3.59 -13.48 -4.44
N TYR A 41 3.92 -12.28 -3.98
CA TYR A 41 4.74 -12.01 -2.81
C TYR A 41 4.06 -10.92 -1.97
N HIS A 42 4.23 -11.04 -0.66
CA HIS A 42 3.66 -10.15 0.33
C HIS A 42 4.78 -9.62 1.22
N GLN A 43 4.87 -8.30 1.39
CA GLN A 43 5.91 -7.66 2.17
C GLN A 43 5.36 -6.55 3.05
N GLU A 44 5.77 -6.57 4.32
CA GLU A 44 5.61 -5.46 5.24
C GLU A 44 6.76 -4.46 5.06
N LEU A 45 6.43 -3.17 4.94
CA LEU A 45 7.37 -2.08 4.68
C LEU A 45 7.18 -0.96 5.71
N MET A 46 8.28 -0.32 6.07
CA MET A 46 8.28 0.92 6.85
C MET A 46 9.03 1.99 6.05
N THR A 47 8.36 3.10 5.73
CA THR A 47 8.97 4.19 4.96
C THR A 47 8.75 5.55 5.62
N TRP A 48 9.66 6.49 5.35
CA TRP A 48 9.60 7.87 5.82
C TRP A 48 9.48 8.80 4.62
N HIS A 49 8.31 9.41 4.46
CA HIS A 49 8.05 10.32 3.35
C HIS A 49 7.94 11.75 3.86
N SER A 50 8.18 12.72 2.97
CA SER A 50 7.93 14.13 3.29
C SER A 50 6.53 14.29 3.92
N PRO A 51 6.38 15.12 4.97
CA PRO A 51 5.08 15.33 5.61
C PRO A 51 4.04 15.91 4.64
N ASN A 52 4.48 16.52 3.54
CA ASN A 52 3.65 17.08 2.48
C ASN A 52 3.46 16.12 1.27
N ALA A 53 3.99 14.90 1.33
CA ALA A 53 3.83 13.94 0.24
C ALA A 53 2.39 13.42 0.19
N THR A 54 1.81 13.42 -1.00
CA THR A 54 0.49 12.83 -1.23
C THR A 54 0.58 11.31 -1.30
N ASP A 55 -0.54 10.62 -1.05
CA ASP A 55 -0.60 9.16 -1.20
C ASP A 55 -0.29 8.74 -2.64
N LYS A 56 -0.66 9.55 -3.63
CA LYS A 56 -0.28 9.32 -5.03
C LYS A 56 1.23 9.33 -5.21
N ALA A 57 1.93 10.31 -4.64
CA ALA A 57 3.40 10.36 -4.72
C ALA A 57 4.06 9.17 -4.00
N LEU A 58 3.49 8.73 -2.87
CA LEU A 58 3.92 7.52 -2.18
C LEU A 58 3.77 6.28 -3.06
N VAL A 59 2.58 6.05 -3.62
CA VAL A 59 2.30 4.90 -4.49
C VAL A 59 3.24 4.86 -5.68
N GLU A 60 3.47 5.99 -6.36
CA GLU A 60 4.37 6.04 -7.51
C GLU A 60 5.83 5.76 -7.12
N SER A 61 6.28 6.23 -5.95
CA SER A 61 7.61 5.91 -5.44
C SER A 61 7.78 4.42 -5.18
N ILE A 62 6.81 3.78 -4.52
CA ILE A 62 6.83 2.34 -4.24
C ILE A 62 6.76 1.53 -5.54
N LYS A 63 5.89 1.91 -6.49
CA LYS A 63 5.84 1.27 -7.82
C LYS A 63 7.19 1.30 -8.52
N ALA A 64 7.88 2.45 -8.53
CA ALA A 64 9.19 2.57 -9.15
C ALA A 64 10.25 1.70 -8.48
N GLU A 65 10.23 1.60 -7.14
CA GLU A 65 11.14 0.75 -6.38
C GLU A 65 10.92 -0.74 -6.66
N VAL A 66 9.67 -1.19 -6.60
CA VAL A 66 9.27 -2.58 -6.88
C VAL A 66 9.62 -2.95 -8.33
N ALA A 67 9.38 -2.05 -9.29
CA ALA A 67 9.76 -2.25 -10.70
C ALA A 67 11.28 -2.40 -10.87
N ARG A 68 12.09 -1.62 -10.15
CA ARG A 68 13.56 -1.73 -10.18
C ARG A 68 14.05 -3.08 -9.65
N MET A 69 13.29 -3.71 -8.75
CA MET A 69 13.56 -5.05 -8.22
C MET A 69 13.07 -6.17 -9.15
N GLY A 70 12.43 -5.84 -10.27
CA GLY A 70 11.91 -6.81 -11.25
C GLY A 70 10.51 -7.35 -10.93
N PHE A 71 9.76 -6.65 -10.08
CA PHE A 71 8.40 -7.00 -9.68
C PHE A 71 7.39 -5.95 -10.17
N THR A 72 6.11 -6.30 -10.13
CA THR A 72 4.99 -5.39 -10.41
C THR A 72 4.13 -5.26 -9.16
N LEU A 73 3.86 -4.04 -8.70
CA LEU A 73 3.00 -3.79 -7.54
C LEU A 73 1.54 -4.15 -7.88
N SER A 74 0.94 -5.01 -7.06
CA SER A 74 -0.44 -5.48 -7.20
C SER A 74 -1.38 -4.80 -6.21
N ALA A 75 -0.94 -4.56 -4.97
CA ALA A 75 -1.71 -3.80 -3.99
C ALA A 75 -0.78 -3.09 -3.00
N LEU A 76 -1.23 -1.97 -2.45
CA LEU A 76 -0.56 -1.27 -1.37
C LEU A 76 -1.60 -0.83 -0.35
N ALA A 77 -1.41 -1.24 0.90
CA ALA A 77 -2.21 -0.82 2.03
C ALA A 77 -1.35 -0.16 3.12
N GLU A 78 -1.95 0.70 3.92
CA GLU A 78 -1.32 1.33 5.08
C GLU A 78 -2.02 0.88 6.36
N TYR A 79 -1.24 0.47 7.35
CA TYR A 79 -1.69 0.33 8.72
C TYR A 79 -1.80 1.71 9.37
N GLN A 80 -3.00 2.00 9.85
CA GLN A 80 -3.32 3.23 10.58
C GLN A 80 -3.52 2.93 12.06
N ASP A 81 -3.35 3.97 12.88
CA ASP A 81 -3.61 3.89 14.31
C ASP A 81 -5.04 3.40 14.60
N GLY A 82 -5.17 2.61 15.67
CA GLY A 82 -6.44 1.99 16.04
C GLY A 82 -6.80 0.73 15.23
N GLY A 83 -5.83 0.14 14.53
CA GLY A 83 -6.00 -1.13 13.81
C GLY A 83 -6.78 -1.02 12.50
N LYS A 84 -6.92 0.20 11.97
CA LYS A 84 -7.54 0.44 10.67
C LYS A 84 -6.52 0.19 9.56
N VAL A 85 -7.01 -0.24 8.40
CA VAL A 85 -6.20 -0.41 7.19
C VAL A 85 -6.80 0.45 6.10
N ALA A 86 -5.98 1.27 5.45
CA ALA A 86 -6.36 2.04 4.28
C ALA A 86 -5.75 1.42 3.03
N ALA A 87 -6.58 1.15 2.00
CA ALA A 87 -6.07 0.77 0.69
C ALA A 87 -5.56 2.02 -0.04
N LEU A 88 -4.26 2.07 -0.32
CA LEU A 88 -3.63 3.17 -1.06
C LEU A 88 -3.65 2.91 -2.57
N TYR A 89 -3.45 1.66 -2.99
CA TYR A 89 -3.45 1.28 -4.41
C TYR A 89 -3.94 -0.16 -4.57
N ILE A 90 -4.68 -0.42 -5.64
CA ILE A 90 -5.15 -1.75 -6.05
C ILE A 90 -5.00 -1.85 -7.56
N ALA A 91 -4.24 -2.82 -8.06
CA ALA A 91 -4.11 -3.04 -9.50
C ALA A 91 -5.43 -3.59 -10.08
N PRO A 92 -5.77 -3.25 -11.34
CA PRO A 92 -6.87 -3.90 -12.04
C PRO A 92 -6.72 -5.44 -12.02
N GLY A 93 -7.82 -6.15 -11.76
CA GLY A 93 -7.83 -7.62 -11.68
C GLY A 93 -7.44 -8.20 -10.31
N TYR A 94 -6.82 -7.44 -9.41
CA TYR A 94 -6.38 -7.94 -8.10
C TYR A 94 -7.54 -8.44 -7.24
N LEU A 95 -8.67 -7.71 -7.23
CA LEU A 95 -9.84 -8.08 -6.41
C LEU A 95 -10.52 -9.34 -6.95
N GLU A 96 -10.57 -9.49 -8.27
CA GLU A 96 -11.11 -10.66 -8.95
C GLU A 96 -10.26 -11.91 -8.69
N GLU A 97 -8.94 -11.78 -8.77
CA GLU A 97 -7.98 -12.82 -8.42
C GLU A 97 -8.13 -13.23 -6.94
N THR A 98 -8.08 -12.24 -6.03
CA THR A 98 -8.23 -12.47 -4.60
C THR A 98 -9.57 -13.14 -4.26
N ALA A 99 -10.66 -12.69 -4.87
CA ALA A 99 -11.97 -13.29 -4.66
C ALA A 99 -11.99 -14.75 -5.12
N LYS A 100 -11.41 -15.05 -6.29
CA LYS A 100 -11.30 -16.41 -6.82
C LYS A 100 -10.48 -17.31 -5.89
N ASP A 101 -9.33 -16.85 -5.43
CA ASP A 101 -8.42 -17.63 -4.58
C ASP A 101 -9.04 -17.91 -3.20
N LEU A 102 -9.83 -16.97 -2.68
CA LEU A 102 -10.57 -17.13 -1.42
C LEU A 102 -11.90 -17.88 -1.58
N GLY A 103 -12.27 -18.32 -2.80
CA GLY A 103 -13.56 -18.96 -3.08
C GLY A 103 -14.77 -18.07 -2.81
N ARG A 104 -14.61 -16.75 -2.98
CA ARG A 104 -15.63 -15.73 -2.77
C ARG A 104 -16.23 -15.27 -4.10
N PRO A 105 -17.51 -14.82 -4.11
CA PRO A 105 -18.09 -14.23 -5.30
C PRO A 105 -17.38 -12.91 -5.62
N ILE A 106 -17.04 -12.72 -6.90
CA ILE A 106 -16.54 -11.44 -7.40
C ILE A 106 -17.68 -10.41 -7.32
N PRO A 107 -17.46 -9.23 -6.73
CA PRO A 107 -18.45 -8.16 -6.76
C PRO A 107 -18.81 -7.77 -8.19
N LYS A 108 -20.12 -7.69 -8.50
CA LYS A 108 -20.59 -7.25 -9.83
C LYS A 108 -20.27 -5.77 -10.11
N ASP A 109 -20.16 -4.99 -9.05
CA ASP A 109 -19.84 -3.56 -9.07
C ASP A 109 -18.70 -3.34 -8.07
N ILE A 110 -17.47 -3.44 -8.57
CA ILE A 110 -16.25 -3.25 -7.79
C ILE A 110 -16.19 -1.84 -7.19
N PRO A 111 -16.47 -0.76 -7.95
CA PRO A 111 -16.52 0.58 -7.38
C PRO A 111 -17.48 0.73 -6.21
N ALA A 112 -18.71 0.23 -6.33
CA ALA A 112 -19.67 0.30 -5.24
C ALA A 112 -19.23 -0.52 -4.02
N ALA A 113 -18.58 -1.66 -4.25
CA ALA A 113 -18.03 -2.49 -3.17
C ALA A 113 -16.87 -1.78 -2.43
N LEU A 114 -15.99 -1.09 -3.15
CA LEU A 114 -14.92 -0.29 -2.57
C LEU A 114 -15.48 0.88 -1.74
N GLU A 115 -16.45 1.60 -2.28
CA GLU A 115 -17.12 2.70 -1.58
C GLU A 115 -17.82 2.22 -0.31
N ALA A 116 -18.57 1.11 -0.38
CA ALA A 116 -19.24 0.52 0.78
C ALA A 116 -18.26 0.03 1.85
N ALA A 117 -17.04 -0.36 1.45
CA ALA A 117 -15.95 -0.72 2.35
C ALA A 117 -15.16 0.50 2.88
N GLY A 118 -15.47 1.72 2.42
CA GLY A 118 -14.73 2.93 2.76
C GLY A 118 -13.30 2.94 2.20
N LEU A 119 -13.06 2.24 1.09
CA LEU A 119 -11.77 2.12 0.44
C LEU A 119 -11.68 3.11 -0.72
N HIS A 120 -10.70 4.00 -0.65
CA HIS A 120 -10.49 5.07 -1.63
C HIS A 120 -9.04 5.06 -2.14
N PRO A 121 -8.61 4.00 -2.86
CA PRO A 121 -7.26 3.95 -3.41
C PRO A 121 -7.05 5.09 -4.41
N VAL A 122 -5.80 5.51 -4.58
CA VAL A 122 -5.44 6.67 -5.42
C VAL A 122 -5.81 6.48 -6.89
N ASN A 123 -6.01 5.22 -7.32
CA ASN A 123 -6.43 4.85 -8.66
C ASN A 123 -7.89 4.39 -8.74
N LEU A 124 -8.76 4.83 -7.82
CA LEU A 124 -10.18 4.47 -7.82
C LEU A 124 -10.88 4.73 -9.16
N GLU A 125 -10.55 5.83 -9.86
CA GLU A 125 -11.13 6.13 -11.18
C GLU A 125 -10.70 5.14 -12.26
N GLU A 126 -9.49 4.59 -12.19
CA GLU A 126 -9.03 3.52 -13.09
C GLU A 126 -9.85 2.24 -12.87
N LEU A 127 -10.07 1.89 -11.59
CA LEU A 127 -10.87 0.72 -11.20
C LEU A 127 -12.35 0.84 -11.60
N LYS A 128 -12.88 2.06 -11.70
CA LYS A 128 -14.25 2.32 -12.19
C LYS A 128 -14.43 2.05 -13.67
N HIS A 129 -13.38 2.26 -14.46
CA HIS A 129 -13.46 2.18 -15.92
C HIS A 129 -12.82 0.90 -16.49
N GLY A 130 -12.35 0.02 -15.62
CA GLY A 130 -12.00 -1.35 -15.98
C GLY A 130 -10.64 -1.50 -16.67
N GLY A 131 -9.63 -0.73 -16.24
CA GLY A 131 -8.19 -0.97 -16.53
C GLY A 131 -7.79 -0.99 -18.00
#